data_AF-A0A4Z0M9S5-F1
#
_entry.id   AF-A0A4Z0M9S5-F1
#
_cell.length_a   1.000
_cell.length_b   1.000
_cell.length_c   1.000
_cell.angle_alpha   90.00
_cell.angle_beta   90.00
_cell.angle_gamma   90.00
#
_symmetry.space_group_name_H-M   'P 1'
#
loop_
_entity.id
_entity.type
_entity.pdbx_description
1 polymer ?
#
loop_
_entity_poly.entity_id
_entity_poly.type
_entity_poly.pdbx_seq_one_letter_code
_entity_poly.pdbx_strand_id
1 'polypeptide(L)' 'MANQIAANCGEHRDPAAAAQRTRDHLQRFWTPDMRRQLRQHAESGGDGLSPAVWMSLEDQTNE' A
#
# COMPACT_ATOMS: atom_id res chain seq x y z
N MET A 1 6.83 -4.35 5.80
CA MET A 1 5.49 -4.82 6.20
C MET A 1 4.44 -4.58 5.10
N ALA A 2 4.27 -3.35 4.59
CA ALA A 2 3.33 -3.06 3.50
C ALA A 2 3.52 -3.98 2.26
N ASN A 3 4.77 -4.16 1.81
CA ASN A 3 5.09 -5.08 0.70
C ASN A 3 4.71 -6.54 0.96
N GLN A 4 4.77 -6.99 2.22
CA GLN A 4 4.36 -8.36 2.57
C GLN A 4 2.84 -8.50 2.56
N ILE A 5 2.11 -7.44 2.95
CA ILE A 5 0.65 -7.40 2.82
C ILE A 5 0.27 -7.45 1.34
N ALA A 6 0.92 -6.64 0.50
CA ALA A 6 0.74 -6.66 -0.95
C ALA A 6 1.04 -8.03 -1.58
N ALA A 7 2.16 -8.65 -1.20
CA ALA A 7 2.50 -10.00 -1.64
C ALA A 7 1.43 -11.04 -1.23
N ASN A 8 0.95 -10.99 0.02
CA ASN A 8 -0.12 -11.86 0.52
C ASN A 8 -1.46 -11.59 -0.17
N CYS A 9 -1.72 -10.34 -0.58
CA CYS A 9 -2.94 -9.97 -1.31
C CYS A 9 -2.94 -10.45 -2.77
N GLY A 10 -1.84 -11.05 -3.23
CA GLY A 10 -1.73 -11.65 -4.56
C GLY A 10 -1.16 -10.70 -5.61
N GLU A 11 -0.27 -9.78 -5.23
CA GLU A 11 0.37 -8.82 -6.14
C GLU A 11 0.96 -9.46 -7.41
N HIS A 12 1.53 -10.66 -7.30
CA HIS A 12 2.09 -11.40 -8.44
C HIS A 12 1.04 -11.85 -9.47
N ARG A 13 -0.24 -11.94 -9.06
CA ARG A 13 -1.34 -12.40 -9.91
C ARG A 13 -2.16 -11.23 -10.44
N ASP A 14 -2.50 -10.30 -9.56
CA ASP A 14 -3.31 -9.13 -9.89
C ASP A 14 -2.88 -7.95 -9.01
N PRO A 15 -1.99 -7.09 -9.50
CA PRO A 15 -1.46 -5.97 -8.72
C PRO A 15 -2.54 -4.93 -8.38
N ALA A 16 -3.54 -4.74 -9.24
CA ALA A 16 -4.62 -3.79 -9.00
C ALA A 16 -5.58 -4.28 -7.90
N ALA A 17 -6.01 -5.54 -7.98
CA ALA A 17 -6.83 -6.14 -6.92
C ALA A 17 -6.04 -6.26 -5.61
N ALA A 18 -4.74 -6.57 -5.68
CA ALA A 18 -3.88 -6.59 -4.51
C ALA A 18 -3.72 -5.21 -3.88
N ALA A 19 -3.65 -4.14 -4.68
CA ALA A 19 -3.60 -2.78 -4.20
C ALA A 19 -4.86 -2.41 -3.41
N GLN A 20 -6.06 -2.75 -3.91
CA GLN A 20 -7.31 -2.49 -3.19
C GLN A 20 -7.38 -3.26 -1.86
N ARG A 21 -7.02 -4.55 -1.86
CA ARG A 21 -6.99 -5.35 -0.63
C ARG A 21 -5.95 -4.86 0.37
N THR A 22 -4.78 -4.45 -0.13
CA THR A 22 -3.72 -3.87 0.70
C THR A 22 -4.21 -2.59 1.34
N ARG A 23 -4.88 -1.70 0.60
CA ARG A 23 -5.50 -0.49 1.13
C ARG A 23 -6.50 -0.80 2.25
N ASP A 24 -7.46 -1.69 2.02
CA ASP A 24 -8.46 -2.09 3.03
C ASP A 24 -7.78 -2.62 4.31
N HIS A 25 -6.78 -3.47 4.14
CA HIS A 25 -6.01 -4.01 5.25
C HIS A 25 -5.26 -2.92 6.02
N LEU A 26 -4.59 -2.00 5.33
CA LEU A 26 -3.91 -0.87 5.97
C LEU A 26 -4.91 0.03 6.70
N GLN A 27 -6.09 0.30 6.14
CA GLN A 27 -7.10 1.12 6.81
C GLN A 27 -7.66 0.45 8.07
N ARG A 28 -7.84 -0.88 8.03
CA ARG A 28 -8.45 -1.64 9.12
C ARG A 28 -7.48 -1.98 10.26
N PHE A 29 -6.21 -2.22 9.93
CA PHE A 29 -5.23 -2.70 10.90
C PHE A 29 -4.16 -1.67 11.27
N TRP A 30 -3.89 -0.67 10.42
CA TRP A 30 -2.88 0.36 10.72
C TRP A 30 -3.49 1.62 11.30
N THR A 31 -2.75 2.24 12.21
CA THR A 31 -3.12 3.54 12.74
C THR A 31 -2.97 4.64 11.67
N PRO A 32 -3.64 5.79 11.82
CA PRO A 32 -3.47 6.93 10.93
C PRO A 32 -2.00 7.37 10.78
N ASP A 33 -1.24 7.29 11.87
CA ASP A 33 0.17 7.67 11.87
C ASP A 33 1.03 6.73 11.02
N MET A 34 0.85 5.40 11.14
CA MET A 34 1.58 4.43 10.32
C MET A 34 1.29 4.61 8.82
N ARG A 35 0.04 4.94 8.45
CA ARG A 35 -0.34 5.24 7.06
C ARG A 35 0.33 6.53 6.56
N ARG A 36 0.46 7.53 7.43
CA ARG A 36 1.19 8.77 7.11
C ARG A 36 2.68 8.51 6.91
N GLN A 37 3.31 7.71 7.77
CA GLN A 37 4.72 7.32 7.61
C GLN A 37 4.95 6.58 6.29
N LEU A 38 4.04 5.67 5.91
CA LEU A 38 4.11 4.96 4.63
C LEU A 38 4.04 5.92 3.44
N ARG A 39 3.11 6.89 3.47
CA ARG A 39 3.02 7.93 2.44
C ARG A 39 4.28 8.77 2.36
N GLN A 40 4.79 9.25 3.49
CA GLN A 40 6.01 10.04 3.54
C GLN A 40 7.22 9.27 2.98
N HIS A 41 7.30 7.98 3.26
CA HIS A 41 8.33 7.11 2.69
C HIS A 41 8.18 6.97 1.17
N ALA A 42 6.97 6.78 0.67
CA ALA A 42 6.69 6.76 -0.77
C ALA A 42 7.07 8.10 -1.43
N GLU A 43 6.66 9.24 -0.85
CA GLU A 43 7.02 10.58 -1.35
C GLU A 43 8.53 10.85 -1.34
N SER A 44 9.27 10.24 -0.41
CA SER A 44 10.73 10.33 -0.34
C SER A 44 11.47 9.44 -1.36
N GLY A 45 10.74 8.77 -2.26
CA GLY A 45 11.26 7.90 -3.31
C GLY A 45 10.79 6.45 -3.22
N GLY A 46 10.23 6.04 -2.07
CA GLY A 46 9.62 4.72 -1.88
C GLY A 46 10.51 3.55 -2.28
N ASP A 47 11.80 3.63 -1.95
CA ASP A 47 12.79 2.62 -2.32
C ASP A 47 12.38 1.23 -1.80
N GLY A 48 12.27 0.27 -2.72
CA GLY A 48 11.85 -1.08 -2.43
C GLY A 48 10.35 -1.27 -2.16
N LEU A 49 9.49 -0.26 -2.34
CA LEU A 49 8.03 -0.46 -2.29
C LEU A 49 7.53 -1.24 -3.50
N SER A 50 6.66 -2.22 -3.26
CA SER A 50 6.10 -3.01 -4.35
C SER A 50 5.07 -2.19 -5.16
N PRO A 51 4.89 -2.45 -6.47
CA PRO A 51 3.93 -1.73 -7.31
C PRO A 51 2.49 -1.73 -6.76
N ALA A 52 2.04 -2.82 -6.13
CA ALA A 52 0.71 -2.84 -5.51
C ALA A 52 0.60 -1.88 -4.31
N VAL A 53 1.68 -1.66 -3.55
CA VAL A 53 1.70 -0.68 -2.44
C VAL A 53 1.63 0.74 -2.98
N TRP A 54 2.32 1.04 -4.08
CA TRP A 54 2.24 2.33 -4.75
C TRP A 54 0.82 2.62 -5.23
N MET A 55 0.20 1.66 -5.93
CA MET A 55 -1.19 1.78 -6.38
C MET A 55 -2.16 1.97 -5.20
N SER A 56 -1.95 1.29 -4.07
CA SER A 56 -2.74 1.50 -2.86
C SER A 56 -2.65 2.91 -2.30
N LEU A 57 -1.51 3.60 -2.49
CA LEU A 57 -1.28 4.95 -1.97
C LEU A 57 -1.84 6.02 -2.90
N GLU A 58 -1.73 5.82 -4.22
CA GLU A 58 -2.35 6.70 -5.22
C GLU A 58 -3.88 6.72 -5.07
N ASP A 59 -4.48 5.54 -4.88
CA ASP A 59 -5.94 5.38 -4.68
C ASP A 59 -6.44 6.08 -3.40
N GLN A 60 -5.60 6.20 -2.36
CA GLN A 60 -5.93 6.93 -1.12
C GLN A 60 -5.89 8.47 -1.26
N THR A 61 -5.38 8.99 -2.36
CA THR A 61 -5.28 10.44 -2.62
C THR A 61 -6.47 10.95 -3.44
N ASN A 62 -7.24 10.05 -4.05
CA ASN A 62 -8.37 10.37 -4.93
C ASN A 62 -9.75 10.29 -4.22
N GLU A 63 -9.80 10.41 -2.90
CA GLU A 63 -11.03 10.47 -2.08
C GLU A 63 -11.15 11.74 -1.26
#